data_AF-A0A7C5FH16-F1
#
_entry.id   AF-A0A7C5FH16-F1
#
_cell.length_a   1.000
_cell.length_b   1.000
_cell.length_c   1.000
_cell.angle_alpha   90.00
_cell.angle_beta   90.00
_cell.angle_gamma   90.00
#
_symmetry.space_group_name_H-M   'P 1'
#
loop_
_entity.id
_entity.type
_entity.pdbx_description
1 polymer ?
#
loop_
_entity_poly.entity_id
_entity_poly.type
_entity_poly.pdbx_seq_one_letter_code
_entity_poly.pdbx_strand_id
1 'polypeptide(L)'
;MNIKWEYNMELKDALFYERIERIGEKNEKKVRCKLCPHNCRISDGKLGICRERANFGGELKTLSWNKVVSMNVEPIEKKPLFHFYP
;
A
#
# COMPACT_ATOMS: atom_id res chain seq x y z
N MET A 1 -5.68 -18.13 -1.72
CA MET A 1 -6.50 -16.96 -2.11
C MET A 1 -5.90 -16.37 -3.37
N ASN A 2 -6.43 -16.75 -4.53
CA ASN A 2 -6.05 -16.21 -5.83
C ASN A 2 -6.83 -14.91 -6.02
N ILE A 3 -6.18 -13.78 -5.81
CA ILE A 3 -6.75 -12.48 -6.17
C ILE A 3 -6.60 -12.39 -7.69
N LYS A 4 -7.72 -12.41 -8.43
CA LYS A 4 -7.73 -12.12 -9.87
C LYS A 4 -7.49 -10.62 -10.04
N TRP A 5 -6.37 -10.25 -10.66
CA TRP A 5 -5.93 -8.86 -10.89
C TRP A 5 -6.37 -8.35 -12.27
N GLU A 6 -7.64 -8.56 -12.64
CA GLU A 6 -8.17 -8.26 -13.99
C GLU A 6 -8.64 -6.80 -14.17
N TYR A 7 -8.04 -5.83 -13.47
CA TYR A 7 -8.34 -4.42 -13.71
C TYR A 7 -7.06 -3.68 -14.10
N ASN A 8 -7.05 -3.12 -15.30
CA ASN A 8 -6.03 -2.20 -15.83
C ASN A 8 -5.86 -1.04 -14.85
N MET A 9 -4.93 -1.19 -13.92
CA MET A 9 -4.70 -0.24 -12.85
C MET A 9 -3.20 -0.14 -12.67
N GLU A 10 -2.67 1.04 -12.96
CA GLU A 10 -1.26 1.34 -12.73
C GLU A 10 -0.98 1.25 -11.23
N LEU A 11 -0.44 0.11 -10.80
CA LEU A 11 0.00 -0.09 -9.44
C LEU A 11 1.24 0.76 -9.21
N LYS A 12 1.12 1.75 -8.32
CA LYS A 12 2.23 2.63 -7.98
C LYS A 12 3.20 1.95 -7.02
N ASP A 13 4.48 2.19 -7.26
CA ASP A 13 5.54 1.83 -6.34
C ASP A 13 5.34 2.50 -4.97
N ALA A 14 5.44 1.67 -3.95
CA ALA A 14 5.55 2.13 -2.58
C ALA A 14 6.96 2.70 -2.37
N LEU A 15 7.05 3.82 -1.65
CA LEU A 15 8.33 4.41 -1.29
C LEU A 15 8.87 3.78 0.00
N PHE A 16 10.12 4.06 0.36
CA PHE A 16 10.70 3.69 1.67
C PHE A 16 10.62 2.19 1.99
N TYR A 17 11.21 1.36 1.12
CA TYR A 17 11.42 -0.06 1.36
C TYR A 17 12.80 -0.49 0.89
N GLU A 18 13.28 -1.61 1.42
CA GLU A 18 14.55 -2.22 1.03
C GLU A 18 14.28 -3.56 0.37
N ARG A 19 14.94 -3.84 -0.75
CA ARG A 19 14.96 -5.18 -1.34
C ARG A 19 15.93 -6.05 -0.57
N ILE A 20 15.49 -7.24 -0.20
CA ILE A 20 16.28 -8.27 0.45
C ILE A 20 16.54 -9.34 -0.60
N GLU A 21 17.61 -9.19 -1.39
CA GLU A 21 17.86 -10.05 -2.55
C GLU A 21 18.76 -11.27 -2.26
N ARG A 22 19.20 -11.47 -1.00
CA ARG A 22 20.14 -12.56 -0.65
C ARG A 22 20.00 -13.02 0.81
N ILE A 23 19.17 -14.03 1.07
CA ILE A 23 19.26 -14.82 2.30
C ILE A 23 19.33 -16.31 1.92
N GLY A 24 20.55 -16.81 1.67
CA GLY A 24 20.84 -18.23 1.38
C GLY A 24 20.97 -18.62 -0.10
N GLU A 25 21.12 -19.93 -0.37
CA GLU A 25 21.29 -20.54 -1.71
C GLU A 25 20.07 -20.38 -2.65
N LYS A 26 18.95 -19.80 -2.17
CA LYS A 26 17.72 -19.57 -2.94
C LYS A 26 17.51 -18.07 -3.18
N ASN A 27 17.25 -17.72 -4.43
CA ASN A 27 16.78 -16.39 -4.84
C ASN A 27 15.39 -16.10 -4.26
N GLU A 28 15.33 -15.56 -3.05
CA GLU A 28 14.09 -15.06 -2.44
C GLU A 28 13.93 -13.57 -2.71
N LYS A 29 12.94 -13.18 -3.51
CA LYS A 29 12.60 -11.78 -3.80
C LYS A 29 11.79 -11.18 -2.64
N LYS A 30 12.41 -10.99 -1.47
CA LYS A 30 11.78 -10.41 -0.28
C LYS A 30 11.98 -8.90 -0.23
N VAL A 31 11.05 -8.20 0.41
CA VAL A 31 11.17 -6.75 0.67
C VAL A 31 10.94 -6.44 2.15
N ARG A 32 11.64 -5.44 2.68
CA ARG A 32 11.40 -4.86 4.00
C ARG A 32 10.75 -3.49 3.83
N CYS A 33 9.47 -3.40 4.13
CA CYS A 33 8.72 -2.15 4.13
C CYS A 33 9.06 -1.33 5.38
N LYS A 34 9.42 -0.04 5.23
CA LYS A 34 9.73 0.88 6.35
C LYS A 34 8.73 2.05 6.45
N LEU A 35 7.61 1.98 5.75
CA LEU A 35 6.58 3.02 5.73
C LEU A 35 5.77 3.14 7.03
N CYS A 36 5.81 2.13 7.90
CA CYS A 36 5.13 2.12 9.19
C CYS A 36 5.99 1.36 10.21
N PRO A 37 5.77 1.56 11.52
CA PRO A 37 6.63 0.98 12.57
C PRO A 37 6.66 -0.55 12.59
N HIS A 38 5.71 -1.23 11.91
CA HIS A 38 5.70 -2.70 11.82
C HIS A 38 6.87 -3.27 11.04
N ASN A 39 7.56 -2.50 10.21
CA ASN A 39 8.76 -2.93 9.49
C ASN A 39 8.63 -4.30 8.77
N CYS A 40 7.48 -4.52 8.12
CA CYS A 40 7.09 -5.83 7.58
C CYS A 40 8.12 -6.39 6.60
N ARG A 41 8.47 -7.67 6.74
CA ARG A 41 9.20 -8.45 5.74
C ARG A 41 8.21 -9.22 4.87
N ILE A 42 8.08 -8.82 3.62
CA ILE A 42 7.03 -9.31 2.71
C ILE A 42 7.70 -10.21 1.66
N SER A 43 7.28 -11.47 1.60
CA SER A 43 7.74 -12.41 0.57
C SER A 43 7.06 -12.13 -0.76
N ASP A 44 7.65 -12.60 -1.85
CA ASP A 44 7.08 -12.44 -3.19
C ASP A 44 5.63 -12.95 -3.25
N GLY A 45 4.75 -12.19 -3.90
CA GLY A 45 3.31 -12.45 -4.00
C GLY A 45 2.52 -12.35 -2.68
N LYS A 46 3.13 -11.84 -1.60
CA LYS A 46 2.46 -11.66 -0.30
C LYS A 46 2.14 -10.20 0.00
N LEU A 47 1.27 -10.02 0.98
CA LEU A 47 0.83 -8.74 1.51
C LEU A 47 1.53 -8.45 2.85
N GLY A 48 1.73 -7.17 3.15
CA GLY A 48 2.05 -6.73 4.51
C GLY A 48 0.86 -6.87 5.47
N ILE A 49 1.10 -6.65 6.77
CA ILE A 49 0.04 -6.74 7.79
C ILE A 49 -1.09 -5.72 7.56
N CYS A 50 -0.77 -4.57 6.95
CA CYS A 50 -1.74 -3.54 6.61
C CYS A 50 -2.67 -3.93 5.45
N ARG A 51 -2.40 -5.05 4.75
CA ARG A 51 -3.13 -5.54 3.56
C ARG A 51 -3.18 -4.59 2.36
N GLU A 52 -2.53 -3.45 2.47
CA GLU A 52 -2.50 -2.40 1.45
C GLU A 52 -1.27 -2.45 0.55
N ARG A 53 -0.20 -3.10 1.01
CA ARG A 53 1.08 -3.17 0.27
C ARG A 53 1.40 -4.61 -0.06
N ALA A 54 1.72 -4.83 -1.32
CA ALA A 54 2.02 -6.14 -1.88
C ALA A 54 3.42 -6.16 -2.48
N ASN A 55 4.13 -7.27 -2.31
CA ASN A 55 5.40 -7.50 -3.00
C ASN A 55 5.11 -8.24 -4.33
N PHE A 56 5.49 -7.62 -5.44
CA PHE A 56 5.43 -8.18 -6.77
C PHE A 56 6.84 -8.30 -7.33
N GLY A 57 7.40 -9.50 -7.34
CA GLY A 57 8.70 -9.77 -7.95
C GLY A 57 9.86 -9.03 -7.30
N GLY A 58 9.76 -8.64 -6.03
CA GLY A 58 10.75 -7.83 -5.32
C GLY A 58 10.44 -6.33 -5.33
N GLU A 59 9.35 -5.90 -5.95
CA GLU A 59 8.87 -4.52 -5.94
C GLU A 59 7.68 -4.38 -5.01
N LEU A 60 7.76 -3.45 -4.06
CA LEU A 60 6.65 -3.15 -3.18
C LEU A 60 5.69 -2.19 -3.87
N LYS A 61 4.44 -2.59 -4.08
CA LYS A 61 3.38 -1.77 -4.70
C LYS A 61 2.28 -1.42 -3.71
N THR A 62 1.60 -0.30 -3.96
CA THR A 62 0.42 0.18 -3.20
C THR A 62 -0.86 -0.19 -3.95
N LEU A 63 -1.81 -0.87 -3.28
CA LEU A 63 -3.00 -1.47 -3.92
C LEU A 63 -4.18 -0.51 -4.12
N SER A 64 -4.24 0.56 -3.33
CA SER A 64 -5.28 1.58 -3.34
C SER A 64 -4.81 2.93 -3.88
N TRP A 65 -3.65 2.96 -4.54
CA TRP A 65 -3.17 4.19 -5.17
C TRP A 65 -4.25 4.77 -6.10
N ASN A 66 -4.51 6.08 -5.97
CA ASN A 66 -5.56 6.80 -6.70
C ASN A 66 -6.99 6.22 -6.55
N LYS A 67 -7.27 5.42 -5.53
CA LYS A 67 -8.63 4.96 -5.23
C LYS A 67 -9.31 5.88 -4.23
N VAL A 68 -10.45 6.44 -4.65
CA VAL A 68 -11.34 7.19 -3.75
C VAL A 68 -12.02 6.20 -2.80
N VAL A 69 -11.85 6.43 -1.49
CA VAL A 69 -12.48 5.60 -0.44
C VAL A 69 -13.91 6.06 -0.12
N SER A 70 -14.21 7.33 -0.33
CA SER A 70 -15.53 7.93 -0.13
C SER A 70 -15.64 9.26 -0.87
N MET A 71 -16.79 9.54 -1.46
CA MET A 71 -17.11 10.83 -2.05
C MET A 71 -18.53 11.22 -1.62
N ASN A 72 -18.68 12.39 -1.03
CA ASN A 72 -19.98 12.91 -0.59
C ASN A 72 -20.08 14.38 -0.97
N VAL A 73 -21.26 14.79 -1.43
CA VAL A 73 -21.62 16.20 -1.62
C VAL A 73 -22.37 16.64 -0.37
N GLU A 74 -21.69 17.33 0.53
CA GLU A 74 -22.27 17.83 1.78
C GLU A 74 -22.19 19.36 1.84
N PRO A 75 -23.20 20.03 2.41
CA PRO A 75 -23.14 21.46 2.66
C PRO A 75 -21.95 21.80 3.57
N ILE A 76 -21.41 23.01 3.44
CA ILE A 76 -20.16 23.42 4.10
C ILE A 76 -20.27 23.36 5.64
N GLU A 77 -21.48 23.54 6.17
CA GLU A 77 -21.84 23.57 7.59
C GLU A 77 -21.70 22.20 8.30
N LYS A 78 -21.67 21.09 7.55
CA LYS A 78 -21.46 19.73 8.13
C LYS A 78 -19.99 19.46 8.46
N LYS A 79 -19.06 20.20 7.85
CA LYS A 79 -17.66 20.23 8.27
C LYS A 79 -17.55 21.03 9.57
N PRO A 80 -16.53 20.79 10.42
CA PRO A 80 -16.33 21.50 11.68
C PRO A 80 -15.83 22.95 11.47
N LEU A 81 -16.54 23.71 10.63
CA LEU A 81 -16.25 25.09 10.24
C LEU A 81 -17.41 26.05 10.57
N PHE A 82 -18.50 25.55 11.17
CA PHE A 82 -19.69 26.33 11.50
C PHE A 82 -19.39 27.54 12.44
N HIS A 83 -18.32 27.47 13.24
CA HIS A 83 -17.84 28.57 14.08
C HIS A 83 -16.37 28.93 13.79
N PHE A 84 -15.94 28.85 12.53
CA PHE A 84 -14.55 29.16 12.17
C PHE A 84 -14.22 30.66 12.20
N TYR A 85 -15.25 31.52 12.13
CA TYR A 85 -15.13 32.95 12.37
C TYR A 85 -16.06 33.37 13.51
N PRO A 86 -15.68 34.41 14.29
CA PRO A 86 -16.40 34.85 15.49
C PRO A 86 -17.76 35.46 15.18
#